data_AF-A0A954U992-F1
#
_entry.id   AF-A0A954U992-F1
#
_cell.length_a   1.000
_cell.length_b   1.000
_cell.length_c   1.000
_cell.angle_alpha   90.00
_cell.angle_beta   90.00
_cell.angle_gamma   90.00
#
_symmetry.space_group_name_H-M   'P 1'
#
loop_
_entity.id
_entity.type
_entity.pdbx_description
1 polymer ?
#
loop_
_entity_poly.entity_id
_entity_poly.type
_entity_poly.pdbx_seq_one_letter_code
_entity_poly.pdbx_strand_id
1 'polypeptide(L)'
;NREAMYAWFNRITGVSYAEREPEIVIETDETLQCTPSGQIASAQTATVFSMTRDKALLLQKQRGQVDSGQLPKLIQQVLNVAPNLPNDPPDYRILRNIGNRKYSRPANTTYAVETEAGVFALSYMLTDAPRYSRPPQDARPAVLYVAHRSSDQELRDEDWLRKLITDRPETPVFACDVRGIGESLPNTCGLNSFDDPYGCDYFYAIHGLMLDRSYLGQKAWDVLRVLQWMKSFGHEQIEVIASGWGAISASLAVVLSQSMLGGCVSSVTLHRALKSFHSLAIDEDYDMPLAFLPLDVLSHFDLPDCYAALPKLTQIES
;
A
#
# COMPACT_ATOMS: atom_id res chain seq x y z
N ASN A 1 -13.19 47.74 2.96
CA ASN A 1 -12.39 46.85 2.08
C ASN A 1 -13.24 45.85 1.29
N ARG A 2 -14.22 45.14 1.87
CA ARG A 2 -15.02 44.14 1.13
C ARG A 2 -15.88 44.72 0.01
N GLU A 3 -16.66 45.79 0.28
CA GLU A 3 -17.52 46.44 -0.73
C GLU A 3 -16.72 47.03 -1.90
N ALA A 4 -15.57 47.64 -1.63
CA ALA A 4 -14.69 48.17 -2.67
C ALA A 4 -14.14 47.05 -3.59
N MET A 5 -13.87 45.87 -3.05
CA MET A 5 -13.47 44.69 -3.83
C MET A 5 -14.63 44.20 -4.71
N TYR A 6 -15.83 44.05 -4.15
CA TYR A 6 -17.01 43.66 -4.93
C TYR A 6 -17.33 44.66 -6.03
N ALA A 7 -17.28 45.96 -5.73
CA ALA A 7 -17.48 47.02 -6.73
C ALA A 7 -16.46 46.94 -7.87
N TRP A 8 -15.18 46.65 -7.58
CA TRP A 8 -14.15 46.50 -8.60
C TRP A 8 -14.39 45.28 -9.49
N PHE A 9 -14.70 44.11 -8.91
CA PHE A 9 -15.02 42.91 -9.70
C PHE A 9 -16.31 43.09 -10.50
N ASN A 10 -17.35 43.66 -9.90
CA ASN A 10 -18.63 43.90 -10.55
C ASN A 10 -18.53 44.90 -11.71
N ARG A 11 -17.60 45.86 -11.65
CA ARG A 11 -17.28 46.74 -12.78
C ARG A 11 -16.73 45.99 -13.99
N ILE A 12 -16.02 44.88 -13.77
CA ILE A 12 -15.48 44.02 -14.83
C ILE A 12 -16.56 43.05 -15.32
N THR A 13 -17.30 42.42 -14.41
CA THR A 13 -18.22 41.32 -14.75
C THR A 13 -19.61 41.78 -15.18
N GLY A 14 -20.04 42.98 -14.80
CA GLY A 14 -21.38 43.53 -15.10
C GLY A 14 -22.54 42.80 -14.41
N VAL A 15 -22.25 41.90 -13.45
CA VAL A 15 -23.25 41.04 -12.78
C VAL A 15 -24.12 41.83 -11.80
N SER A 16 -23.59 42.90 -11.21
CA SER A 16 -24.32 43.76 -10.27
C SER A 16 -23.77 45.19 -10.35
N TYR A 17 -24.60 46.17 -10.02
CA TYR A 17 -24.20 47.59 -9.90
C TYR A 17 -24.42 48.11 -8.47
N ALA A 18 -24.65 47.21 -7.50
CA ALA A 18 -24.82 47.58 -6.12
C ALA A 18 -23.51 48.15 -5.55
N GLU A 19 -23.56 49.40 -5.10
CA GLU A 19 -22.41 50.10 -4.48
C GLU A 19 -22.24 49.78 -2.99
N ARG A 20 -23.30 49.27 -2.37
CA ARG A 20 -23.35 48.90 -0.96
C ARG A 20 -23.95 47.52 -0.81
N GLU A 21 -23.47 46.81 0.19
CA GLU A 21 -24.13 45.60 0.62
C GLU A 21 -25.50 45.94 1.23
N PRO A 22 -26.52 45.10 1.02
CA PRO A 22 -27.77 45.24 1.74
C PRO A 22 -27.52 45.14 3.24
N GLU A 23 -28.38 45.79 4.03
CA GLU A 23 -28.31 45.72 5.49
C GLU A 23 -28.35 44.26 5.94
N ILE A 24 -27.41 43.88 6.82
CA ILE A 24 -27.33 42.51 7.31
C ILE A 24 -28.49 42.29 8.28
N VAL A 25 -29.49 41.52 7.83
CA VAL A 25 -30.55 41.04 8.70
C VAL A 25 -29.99 39.85 9.49
N ILE A 26 -29.93 40.00 10.81
CA ILE A 26 -29.58 38.90 11.71
C ILE A 26 -30.86 38.09 11.95
N GLU A 27 -30.89 36.90 11.36
CA GLU A 27 -31.96 35.93 11.59
C GLU A 27 -31.97 35.45 13.05
N THR A 28 -33.15 35.07 13.56
CA THR A 28 -33.23 34.48 14.89
C THR A 28 -32.67 33.06 14.89
N ASP A 29 -32.25 32.57 16.05
CA ASP A 29 -31.72 31.20 16.19
C ASP A 29 -32.72 30.17 15.66
N GLU A 30 -34.03 30.38 15.87
CA GLU A 30 -35.09 29.50 15.37
C GLU A 30 -35.16 29.46 13.84
N THR A 31 -34.96 30.59 13.16
CA THR A 31 -34.90 30.63 11.69
C THR A 31 -33.69 29.85 11.15
N LEU A 32 -32.61 29.79 11.92
CA LEU A 32 -31.39 29.08 11.55
C LEU A 32 -31.44 27.57 11.84
N GLN A 33 -32.47 27.08 12.54
CA GLN A 33 -32.60 25.66 12.85
C GLN A 33 -32.99 24.84 11.62
N CYS A 34 -32.12 23.92 11.20
CA CYS A 34 -32.42 22.97 10.12
C CYS A 34 -33.28 21.76 10.56
N THR A 35 -33.57 21.63 11.87
CA THR A 35 -34.45 20.60 12.44
C THR A 35 -35.33 21.23 13.52
N PRO A 36 -36.50 20.63 13.88
CA PRO A 36 -37.40 21.22 14.87
C PRO A 36 -36.80 21.48 16.27
N SER A 37 -35.71 20.79 16.61
CA SER A 37 -34.99 20.95 17.88
C SER A 37 -33.66 21.69 17.74
N GLY A 38 -33.29 22.07 16.51
CA GLY A 38 -31.93 22.52 16.16
C GLY A 38 -30.85 21.42 16.26
N GLN A 39 -31.21 20.18 16.61
CA GLN A 39 -30.28 19.06 16.76
C GLN A 39 -30.42 18.05 15.61
N ILE A 40 -29.31 17.72 14.96
CA ILE A 40 -29.27 16.72 13.88
C ILE A 40 -29.28 15.29 14.42
N ALA A 41 -28.78 15.07 15.64
CA ALA A 41 -28.69 13.75 16.26
C ALA A 41 -30.08 13.11 16.44
N SER A 42 -31.12 13.92 16.69
CA SER A 42 -32.50 13.44 16.79
C SER A 42 -33.14 13.05 15.45
N ALA A 43 -32.52 13.40 14.32
CA ALA A 43 -33.09 13.19 13.00
C ALA A 43 -32.79 11.80 12.39
N GLN A 44 -32.06 10.91 13.11
CA GLN A 44 -31.68 9.56 12.65
C GLN A 44 -31.21 9.55 11.19
N THR A 45 -30.37 10.51 10.83
CA THR A 45 -29.93 10.71 9.46
C THR A 45 -28.87 9.70 9.05
N ALA A 46 -28.81 9.41 7.75
CA ALA A 46 -27.72 8.64 7.18
C ALA A 46 -26.39 9.36 7.43
N THR A 47 -25.39 8.63 7.92
CA THR A 47 -24.03 9.11 8.11
C THR A 47 -23.16 8.67 6.94
N VAL A 48 -21.99 9.29 6.78
CA VAL A 48 -21.00 8.82 5.79
C VAL A 48 -20.67 7.34 6.01
N PHE A 49 -20.63 6.88 7.27
CA PHE A 49 -20.42 5.48 7.62
C PHE A 49 -21.56 4.57 7.15
N SER A 50 -22.82 4.93 7.44
CA SER A 50 -23.96 4.12 7.00
C SER A 50 -24.06 4.09 5.48
N MET A 51 -23.81 5.22 4.80
CA MET A 51 -23.79 5.30 3.34
C MET A 51 -22.67 4.43 2.74
N THR A 52 -21.47 4.43 3.34
CA THR A 52 -20.34 3.61 2.91
C THR A 52 -20.63 2.13 3.09
N ARG A 53 -21.18 1.74 4.25
CA ARG A 53 -21.62 0.38 4.56
C ARG A 53 -22.65 -0.12 3.55
N ASP A 54 -23.72 0.65 3.33
CA ASP A 54 -24.80 0.29 2.40
C ASP A 54 -24.26 0.14 0.97
N LYS A 55 -23.36 1.03 0.54
CA LYS A 55 -22.70 0.94 -0.76
C LYS A 55 -21.80 -0.29 -0.86
N ALA A 56 -21.00 -0.59 0.15
CA ALA A 56 -20.13 -1.77 0.18
C ALA A 56 -20.93 -3.08 0.12
N LEU A 57 -22.04 -3.18 0.86
CA LEU A 57 -22.96 -4.33 0.82
C LEU A 57 -23.63 -4.48 -0.54
N LEU A 58 -24.03 -3.37 -1.18
CA LEU A 58 -24.58 -3.38 -2.53
C LEU A 58 -23.55 -3.88 -3.55
N LEU A 59 -22.33 -3.34 -3.51
CA LEU A 59 -21.25 -3.71 -4.43
C LEU A 59 -20.85 -5.17 -4.27
N GLN A 60 -20.77 -5.69 -3.04
CA GLN A 60 -20.49 -7.11 -2.81
C GLN A 60 -21.53 -8.02 -3.49
N LYS A 61 -22.83 -7.68 -3.37
CA LYS A 61 -23.92 -8.42 -4.03
C LYS A 61 -23.85 -8.33 -5.55
N GLN A 62 -23.53 -7.15 -6.10
CA GLN A 62 -23.45 -6.92 -7.54
C GLN A 62 -22.23 -7.59 -8.19
N ARG A 63 -21.08 -7.52 -7.53
CA ARG A 63 -19.82 -8.10 -8.01
C ARG A 63 -19.90 -9.61 -8.12
N GLY A 64 -20.51 -10.28 -7.13
CA GLY A 64 -20.55 -11.73 -7.05
C GLY A 64 -19.14 -12.33 -6.89
N GLN A 65 -18.92 -13.52 -7.46
CA GLN A 65 -17.61 -14.16 -7.47
C GLN A 65 -16.77 -13.66 -8.64
N VAL A 66 -15.54 -13.24 -8.35
CA VAL A 66 -14.58 -12.80 -9.38
C VAL A 66 -13.88 -14.01 -9.97
N ASP A 67 -13.87 -14.11 -11.30
CA ASP A 67 -13.09 -15.12 -12.01
C ASP A 67 -11.58 -14.87 -11.81
N SER A 68 -10.86 -15.89 -11.32
CA SER A 68 -9.42 -15.82 -11.08
C SER A 68 -8.63 -15.49 -12.35
N GLY A 69 -9.14 -15.87 -13.53
CA GLY A 69 -8.52 -15.52 -14.81
C GLY A 69 -8.63 -14.03 -15.17
N GLN A 70 -9.63 -13.31 -14.65
CA GLN A 70 -9.79 -11.86 -14.86
C GLN A 70 -9.10 -11.02 -13.79
N LEU A 71 -8.83 -11.61 -12.63
CA LEU A 71 -8.31 -10.89 -11.46
C LEU A 71 -7.03 -10.07 -11.74
N PRO A 72 -6.01 -10.57 -12.47
CA PRO A 72 -4.84 -9.76 -12.81
C PRO A 72 -5.19 -8.48 -13.57
N LYS A 73 -6.15 -8.54 -14.51
CA LYS A 73 -6.59 -7.37 -15.28
C LYS A 73 -7.35 -6.37 -14.41
N LEU A 74 -8.19 -6.86 -13.51
CA LEU A 74 -8.92 -6.00 -12.57
C LEU A 74 -7.96 -5.29 -11.61
N ILE A 75 -6.93 -6.00 -11.10
CA ILE A 75 -5.87 -5.39 -10.27
C ILE A 75 -5.14 -4.31 -11.07
N GLN A 76 -4.74 -4.59 -12.31
CA GLN A 76 -4.09 -3.60 -13.18
C GLN A 76 -4.95 -2.37 -13.40
N GLN A 77 -6.25 -2.56 -13.66
CA GLN A 77 -7.21 -1.47 -13.87
C GLN A 77 -7.39 -0.61 -12.62
N VAL A 78 -7.67 -1.24 -11.46
CA VAL A 78 -7.95 -0.52 -10.20
C VAL A 78 -6.71 0.20 -9.68
N LEU A 79 -5.52 -0.40 -9.83
CA LEU A 79 -4.28 0.14 -9.29
C LEU A 79 -3.47 0.92 -10.33
N ASN A 80 -3.96 1.05 -11.56
CA ASN A 80 -3.24 1.62 -12.69
C ASN A 80 -1.79 1.08 -12.83
N VAL A 81 -1.64 -0.24 -12.68
CA VAL A 81 -0.35 -0.92 -12.81
C VAL A 81 -0.12 -1.27 -14.28
N ALA A 82 1.12 -1.10 -14.74
CA ALA A 82 1.48 -1.39 -16.12
C ALA A 82 1.10 -2.83 -16.54
N PRO A 83 0.67 -3.04 -17.80
CA PRO A 83 0.15 -4.33 -18.25
C PRO A 83 1.23 -5.43 -18.30
N ASN A 84 2.50 -5.03 -18.48
CA ASN A 84 3.64 -5.94 -18.61
C ASN A 84 4.84 -5.39 -17.83
N LEU A 85 5.69 -6.29 -17.36
CA LEU A 85 7.00 -5.94 -16.81
C LEU A 85 7.99 -5.58 -17.93
N PRO A 86 8.99 -4.73 -17.66
CA PRO A 86 10.16 -4.60 -18.51
C PRO A 86 10.83 -5.97 -18.69
N ASN A 87 11.34 -6.26 -19.89
CA ASN A 87 12.02 -7.53 -20.16
C ASN A 87 13.29 -7.68 -19.30
N ASP A 88 14.03 -6.60 -19.15
CA ASP A 88 15.26 -6.59 -18.36
C ASP A 88 14.94 -6.52 -16.85
N PRO A 89 15.68 -7.28 -16.03
CA PRO A 89 15.58 -7.16 -14.58
C PRO A 89 15.99 -5.74 -14.13
N PRO A 90 15.50 -5.27 -12.98
CA PRO A 90 15.88 -3.95 -12.48
C PRO A 90 17.37 -3.87 -12.16
N ASP A 91 17.95 -2.70 -12.44
CA ASP A 91 19.25 -2.32 -11.91
C ASP A 91 19.18 -2.20 -10.38
N TYR A 92 20.34 -2.29 -9.74
CA TYR A 92 20.41 -2.18 -8.29
C TYR A 92 21.75 -1.62 -7.83
N ARG A 93 21.72 -1.00 -6.64
CA ARG A 93 22.92 -0.52 -5.95
C ARG A 93 23.20 -1.41 -4.75
N ILE A 94 24.48 -1.70 -4.52
CA ILE A 94 24.91 -2.39 -3.30
C ILE A 94 25.19 -1.31 -2.27
N LEU A 95 24.39 -1.27 -1.20
CA LEU A 95 24.56 -0.29 -0.14
C LEU A 95 25.68 -0.70 0.81
N ARG A 96 26.24 0.31 1.48
CA ARG A 96 27.31 0.10 2.47
C ARG A 96 26.77 -0.72 3.65
N ASN A 97 27.55 -1.69 4.14
CA ASN A 97 27.20 -2.34 5.41
C ASN A 97 27.19 -1.34 6.56
N ILE A 98 26.21 -1.50 7.44
CA ILE A 98 26.15 -0.83 8.72
C ILE A 98 26.56 -1.74 9.90
N GLY A 99 27.10 -2.92 9.61
CA GLY A 99 27.62 -3.87 10.60
C GLY A 99 26.58 -4.88 11.09
N ASN A 100 26.86 -5.54 12.22
CA ASN A 100 25.96 -6.54 12.78
C ASN A 100 24.68 -5.89 13.33
N ARG A 101 23.55 -6.20 12.69
CA ARG A 101 22.21 -5.73 13.07
C ARG A 101 21.47 -6.67 14.02
N LYS A 102 22.11 -7.76 14.47
CA LYS A 102 21.50 -8.81 15.31
C LYS A 102 20.32 -9.50 14.65
N TYR A 103 20.31 -9.64 13.32
CA TYR A 103 19.34 -10.50 12.63
C TYR A 103 19.55 -11.97 13.01
N SER A 104 18.69 -12.86 12.52
CA SER A 104 18.85 -14.32 12.67
C SER A 104 20.10 -14.87 11.98
N ARG A 105 20.67 -14.13 11.01
CA ARG A 105 21.98 -14.41 10.40
C ARG A 105 23.02 -13.36 10.79
N PRO A 106 24.31 -13.73 10.90
CA PRO A 106 25.35 -12.85 11.42
C PRO A 106 25.69 -11.67 10.50
N ALA A 107 25.37 -11.75 9.21
CA ALA A 107 25.64 -10.69 8.23
C ALA A 107 24.46 -10.46 7.27
N ASN A 108 24.49 -9.33 6.58
CA ASN A 108 23.56 -9.01 5.50
C ASN A 108 24.24 -8.16 4.42
N THR A 109 23.62 -8.13 3.24
CA THR A 109 23.90 -7.16 2.18
C THR A 109 22.59 -6.47 1.81
N THR A 110 22.56 -5.14 1.86
CA THR A 110 21.40 -4.36 1.43
C THR A 110 21.56 -3.90 -0.01
N TYR A 111 20.50 -4.08 -0.80
CA TYR A 111 20.40 -3.67 -2.18
C TYR A 111 19.28 -2.65 -2.34
N ALA A 112 19.57 -1.52 -3.00
CA ALA A 112 18.54 -0.61 -3.48
C ALA A 112 18.19 -1.02 -4.91
N VAL A 113 17.08 -1.74 -5.07
CA VAL A 113 16.58 -2.25 -6.35
C VAL A 113 15.76 -1.15 -7.01
N GLU A 114 16.16 -0.70 -8.20
CA GLU A 114 15.51 0.38 -8.94
C GLU A 114 14.25 -0.14 -9.65
N THR A 115 13.12 -0.04 -8.96
CA THR A 115 11.84 -0.62 -9.41
C THR A 115 11.15 0.27 -10.45
N GLU A 116 11.42 1.58 -10.39
CA GLU A 116 11.14 2.59 -11.40
C GLU A 116 12.30 3.60 -11.43
N ALA A 117 12.40 4.42 -12.47
CA ALA A 117 13.48 5.41 -12.61
C ALA A 117 13.56 6.34 -11.39
N GLY A 118 14.65 6.23 -10.63
CA GLY A 118 14.89 6.99 -9.40
C GLY A 118 14.12 6.52 -8.16
N VAL A 119 13.38 5.41 -8.24
CA VAL A 119 12.59 4.84 -7.13
C VAL A 119 13.15 3.49 -6.75
N PHE A 120 13.35 3.26 -5.45
CA PHE A 120 14.05 2.09 -4.95
C PHE A 120 13.24 1.34 -3.90
N ALA A 121 13.05 0.04 -4.11
CA ALA A 121 12.72 -0.89 -3.04
C ALA A 121 14.03 -1.36 -2.39
N LEU A 122 14.06 -1.45 -1.06
CA LEU A 122 15.26 -1.93 -0.38
C LEU A 122 15.11 -3.41 -0.06
N SER A 123 16.10 -4.21 -0.47
CA SER A 123 16.15 -5.63 -0.18
C SER A 123 17.37 -6.01 0.65
N TYR A 124 17.15 -6.76 1.73
CA TYR A 124 18.20 -7.24 2.63
C TYR A 124 18.40 -8.73 2.38
N MET A 125 19.56 -9.11 1.83
CA MET A 125 19.93 -10.51 1.72
C MET A 125 20.67 -10.93 2.99
N LEU A 126 20.10 -11.87 3.74
CA LEU A 126 20.71 -12.41 4.95
C LEU A 126 21.81 -13.42 4.58
N THR A 127 22.96 -13.33 5.25
CA THR A 127 24.17 -14.09 4.91
C THR A 127 24.92 -14.55 6.15
N ASP A 128 25.67 -15.64 6.03
CA ASP A 128 26.46 -16.19 7.14
C ASP A 128 27.83 -15.52 7.29
N ALA A 129 28.26 -14.77 6.27
CA ALA A 129 29.50 -14.01 6.26
C ALA A 129 29.31 -12.69 5.52
N PRO A 130 30.06 -11.63 5.89
CA PRO A 130 29.98 -10.34 5.21
C PRO A 130 30.19 -10.48 3.70
N ARG A 131 29.25 -9.92 2.92
CA ARG A 131 29.30 -9.90 1.46
C ARG A 131 29.05 -8.48 0.94
N TYR A 132 29.92 -8.05 0.02
CA TYR A 132 29.89 -6.74 -0.63
C TYR A 132 29.92 -6.89 -2.15
N SER A 133 29.06 -7.75 -2.66
CA SER A 133 29.05 -8.14 -4.07
C SER A 133 27.64 -8.17 -4.59
N ARG A 134 27.51 -8.37 -5.90
CA ARG A 134 26.26 -8.78 -6.52
C ARG A 134 25.71 -10.04 -5.82
N PRO A 135 24.38 -10.25 -5.84
CA PRO A 135 23.80 -11.52 -5.41
C PRO A 135 24.49 -12.69 -6.14
N PRO A 136 24.80 -13.78 -5.44
CA PRO A 136 25.35 -14.96 -6.09
C PRO A 136 24.32 -15.56 -7.05
N GLN A 137 24.80 -16.21 -8.11
CA GLN A 137 23.95 -17.09 -8.91
C GLN A 137 23.59 -18.30 -8.04
N ASP A 138 22.29 -18.46 -7.75
CA ASP A 138 21.79 -19.48 -6.84
C ASP A 138 20.40 -19.95 -7.30
N ALA A 139 20.29 -21.25 -7.58
CA ALA A 139 19.04 -21.86 -8.03
C ALA A 139 18.23 -22.51 -6.90
N ARG A 140 18.70 -22.40 -5.65
CA ARG A 140 17.96 -22.94 -4.49
C ARG A 140 16.63 -22.20 -4.31
N PRO A 141 15.61 -22.87 -3.74
CA PRO A 141 14.43 -22.17 -3.27
C PRO A 141 14.79 -21.09 -2.25
N ALA A 142 14.17 -19.92 -2.36
CA ALA A 142 14.46 -18.77 -1.51
C ALA A 142 13.20 -18.24 -0.82
N VAL A 143 13.39 -17.50 0.27
CA VAL A 143 12.33 -16.75 0.94
C VAL A 143 12.46 -15.27 0.60
N LEU A 144 11.33 -14.64 0.26
CA LEU A 144 11.18 -13.20 0.23
C LEU A 144 10.20 -12.76 1.32
N TYR A 145 10.71 -12.07 2.33
CA TYR A 145 9.91 -11.41 3.37
C TYR A 145 9.51 -10.01 2.94
N VAL A 146 8.22 -9.67 2.92
CA VAL A 146 7.71 -8.31 2.63
C VAL A 146 7.21 -7.69 3.92
N ALA A 147 7.89 -6.64 4.37
CA ALA A 147 7.70 -6.07 5.70
C ALA A 147 6.39 -5.30 5.85
N HIS A 148 5.91 -5.23 7.10
CA HIS A 148 4.78 -4.38 7.46
C HIS A 148 5.17 -2.91 7.46
N ARG A 149 6.30 -2.57 8.10
CA ARG A 149 6.80 -1.21 8.31
C ARG A 149 8.31 -1.09 8.15
N SER A 150 9.09 -2.11 8.51
CA SER A 150 10.55 -2.08 8.35
C SER A 150 11.12 -3.49 8.45
N SER A 151 11.74 -3.95 7.37
CA SER A 151 12.48 -5.21 7.33
C SER A 151 13.58 -5.23 8.39
N ASP A 152 14.34 -4.14 8.52
CA ASP A 152 15.40 -4.05 9.53
C ASP A 152 14.86 -4.20 10.96
N GLN A 153 13.76 -3.54 11.32
CA GLN A 153 13.18 -3.66 12.66
C GLN A 153 12.55 -5.04 12.87
N GLU A 154 11.76 -5.51 11.93
CA GLU A 154 10.99 -6.76 12.06
C GLU A 154 11.92 -7.98 12.10
N LEU A 155 12.98 -8.01 11.29
CA LEU A 155 14.02 -9.05 11.38
C LEU A 155 14.75 -9.08 12.74
N ARG A 156 14.69 -7.97 13.50
CA ARG A 156 15.30 -7.85 14.83
C ARG A 156 14.33 -8.14 15.96
N ASP A 157 13.04 -7.89 15.79
CA ASP A 157 12.14 -7.81 16.94
C ASP A 157 11.02 -8.84 16.88
N GLU A 158 10.72 -9.39 15.71
CA GLU A 158 9.63 -10.34 15.53
C GLU A 158 10.13 -11.78 15.77
N ASP A 159 9.83 -12.34 16.94
CA ASP A 159 10.28 -13.69 17.34
C ASP A 159 9.81 -14.79 16.39
N TRP A 160 8.58 -14.70 15.88
CA TRP A 160 8.05 -15.67 14.94
C TRP A 160 8.85 -15.68 13.62
N LEU A 161 9.24 -14.50 13.13
CA LEU A 161 10.03 -14.35 11.90
C LEU A 161 11.46 -14.83 12.13
N ARG A 162 12.06 -14.48 13.26
CA ARG A 162 13.38 -14.99 13.67
C ARG A 162 13.39 -16.51 13.74
N LYS A 163 12.39 -17.11 14.39
CA LYS A 163 12.24 -18.56 14.49
C LYS A 163 12.10 -19.19 13.10
N LEU A 164 11.22 -18.66 12.26
CA LEU A 164 11.03 -19.15 10.89
C LEU A 164 12.33 -19.18 10.09
N ILE A 165 13.14 -18.13 10.17
CA ILE A 165 14.42 -18.05 9.46
C ILE A 165 15.46 -19.01 10.08
N THR A 166 15.51 -19.11 11.40
CA THR A 166 16.46 -19.97 12.12
C THR A 166 16.19 -21.45 11.86
N ASP A 167 14.92 -21.84 11.73
CA ASP A 167 14.50 -23.20 11.40
C ASP A 167 14.84 -23.59 9.93
N ARG A 168 15.40 -22.64 9.14
CA ARG A 168 15.72 -22.79 7.71
C ARG A 168 17.14 -22.30 7.37
N PRO A 169 18.19 -22.89 7.98
CA PRO A 169 19.57 -22.38 7.87
C PRO A 169 20.11 -22.35 6.43
N GLU A 170 19.71 -23.33 5.61
CA GLU A 170 20.21 -23.48 4.23
C GLU A 170 19.42 -22.71 3.17
N THR A 171 18.29 -22.09 3.54
CA THR A 171 17.41 -21.39 2.58
C THR A 171 17.87 -19.94 2.43
N PRO A 172 18.21 -19.43 1.23
CA PRO A 172 18.44 -18.01 1.03
C PRO A 172 17.24 -17.16 1.50
N VAL A 173 17.51 -16.13 2.31
CA VAL A 173 16.45 -15.25 2.84
C VAL A 173 16.72 -13.81 2.42
N PHE A 174 15.71 -13.23 1.79
CA PHE A 174 15.64 -11.83 1.44
C PHE A 174 14.50 -11.19 2.22
N ALA A 175 14.69 -9.96 2.66
CA ALA A 175 13.59 -9.10 3.11
C ALA A 175 13.43 -7.92 2.14
N CYS A 176 12.26 -7.30 2.10
CA CYS A 176 11.91 -6.23 1.18
C CYS A 176 11.09 -5.16 1.89
N ASP A 177 11.62 -3.94 1.85
CA ASP A 177 10.88 -2.71 2.12
C ASP A 177 10.42 -2.14 0.78
N VAL A 178 9.10 -2.15 0.55
CA VAL A 178 8.50 -1.40 -0.58
C VAL A 178 8.69 0.10 -0.36
N ARG A 179 8.53 0.90 -1.41
CA ARG A 179 8.73 2.35 -1.32
C ARG A 179 7.93 2.97 -0.19
N GLY A 180 8.56 3.89 0.53
CA GLY A 180 7.97 4.69 1.60
C GLY A 180 7.98 4.06 2.99
N ILE A 181 8.46 2.83 3.15
CA ILE A 181 8.64 2.20 4.46
C ILE A 181 10.11 1.84 4.72
N GLY A 182 10.41 1.45 5.95
CA GLY A 182 11.77 1.08 6.37
C GLY A 182 12.77 2.20 6.14
N GLU A 183 13.91 1.87 5.54
CA GLU A 183 14.97 2.85 5.23
C GLU A 183 14.59 3.80 4.07
N SER A 184 13.51 3.54 3.35
CA SER A 184 12.96 4.44 2.32
C SER A 184 11.90 5.41 2.84
N LEU A 185 11.69 5.45 4.16
CA LEU A 185 10.70 6.32 4.80
C LEU A 185 10.98 7.80 4.48
N PRO A 186 10.01 8.53 3.90
CA PRO A 186 10.25 9.89 3.46
C PRO A 186 10.21 10.87 4.63
N ASN A 187 10.97 11.96 4.50
CA ASN A 187 11.03 13.05 5.46
C ASN A 187 10.46 14.38 4.89
N THR A 188 9.61 14.29 3.86
CA THR A 188 9.10 15.44 3.12
C THR A 188 8.18 16.35 3.93
N CYS A 189 7.54 15.81 4.97
CA CYS A 189 6.59 16.51 5.83
C CYS A 189 7.14 16.77 7.24
N GLY A 190 8.47 16.67 7.41
CA GLY A 190 9.14 16.78 8.70
C GLY A 190 9.45 15.44 9.34
N LEU A 191 10.33 15.48 10.34
CA LEU A 191 10.86 14.28 11.00
C LEU A 191 9.77 13.49 11.71
N ASN A 192 9.75 12.18 11.49
CA ASN A 192 8.81 11.22 12.09
C ASN A 192 7.32 11.49 11.77
N SER A 193 7.03 12.19 10.68
CA SER A 193 5.66 12.52 10.25
C SER A 193 4.92 11.37 9.57
N PHE A 194 5.36 10.11 9.69
CA PHE A 194 4.78 9.01 8.91
C PHE A 194 3.34 8.70 9.33
N ASP A 195 3.09 8.61 10.63
CA ASP A 195 1.78 8.25 11.20
C ASP A 195 0.90 9.48 11.52
N ASP A 196 1.41 10.68 11.27
CA ASP A 196 0.67 11.91 11.56
C ASP A 196 -0.49 12.10 10.57
N PRO A 197 -1.62 12.69 11.00
CA PRO A 197 -2.59 13.25 10.06
C PRO A 197 -1.89 14.26 9.15
N TYR A 198 -2.08 14.14 7.84
CA TYR A 198 -1.31 14.92 6.85
C TYR A 198 0.21 14.68 6.92
N GLY A 199 0.59 13.48 7.35
CA GLY A 199 1.95 12.99 7.35
C GLY A 199 2.52 12.67 5.98
N CYS A 200 3.78 12.24 5.94
CA CYS A 200 4.46 11.95 4.68
C CYS A 200 3.79 10.82 3.91
N ASP A 201 3.41 9.70 4.56
CA ASP A 201 2.75 8.56 3.89
C ASP A 201 1.39 8.97 3.29
N TYR A 202 0.60 9.73 4.04
CA TYR A 202 -0.65 10.32 3.55
C TYR A 202 -0.41 11.21 2.32
N PHE A 203 0.59 12.08 2.35
CA PHE A 203 0.86 12.98 1.24
C PHE A 203 1.28 12.25 -0.03
N TYR A 204 2.08 11.18 0.07
CA TYR A 204 2.38 10.35 -1.11
C TYR A 204 1.13 9.63 -1.63
N ALA A 205 0.28 9.12 -0.74
CA ALA A 205 -0.97 8.46 -1.12
C ALA A 205 -1.95 9.42 -1.83
N ILE A 206 -2.21 10.60 -1.25
CA ILE A 206 -3.18 11.56 -1.80
C ILE A 206 -2.70 12.18 -3.12
N HIS A 207 -1.40 12.46 -3.27
CA HIS A 207 -0.85 12.91 -4.55
C HIS A 207 -0.88 11.80 -5.58
N GLY A 208 -0.63 10.55 -5.17
CA GLY A 208 -0.84 9.37 -6.02
C GLY A 208 -2.26 9.33 -6.57
N LEU A 209 -3.28 9.48 -5.72
CA LEU A 209 -4.68 9.53 -6.15
C LEU A 209 -4.96 10.70 -7.11
N MET A 210 -4.47 11.90 -6.82
CA MET A 210 -4.68 13.08 -7.68
C MET A 210 -4.01 12.95 -9.06
N LEU A 211 -2.92 12.19 -9.15
CA LEU A 211 -2.16 11.96 -10.38
C LEU A 211 -2.56 10.68 -11.11
N ASP A 212 -3.59 9.98 -10.63
CA ASP A 212 -4.00 8.65 -11.11
C ASP A 212 -2.84 7.64 -11.09
N ARG A 213 -2.01 7.70 -10.05
CA ARG A 213 -0.87 6.82 -9.79
C ARG A 213 -1.04 6.16 -8.43
N SER A 214 -1.78 5.05 -8.38
CA SER A 214 -2.06 4.33 -7.13
C SER A 214 -0.77 4.06 -6.34
N TYR A 215 -0.70 4.56 -5.12
CA TYR A 215 0.48 4.35 -4.28
C TYR A 215 0.58 2.88 -3.83
N LEU A 216 -0.56 2.22 -3.59
CA LEU A 216 -0.59 0.77 -3.38
C LEU A 216 -0.17 0.00 -4.64
N GLY A 217 -0.60 0.44 -5.83
CA GLY A 217 -0.17 -0.14 -7.11
C GLY A 217 1.35 -0.08 -7.28
N GLN A 218 1.94 1.06 -6.95
CA GLN A 218 3.39 1.28 -6.93
C GLN A 218 4.11 0.38 -5.92
N LYS A 219 3.56 0.17 -4.71
CA LYS A 219 4.12 -0.76 -3.71
C LYS A 219 4.02 -2.23 -4.16
N ALA A 220 2.93 -2.62 -4.82
CA ALA A 220 2.82 -3.95 -5.42
C ALA A 220 3.81 -4.13 -6.58
N TRP A 221 4.04 -3.08 -7.38
CA TRP A 221 5.05 -3.06 -8.43
C TRP A 221 6.47 -3.25 -7.89
N ASP A 222 6.77 -2.69 -6.72
CA ASP A 222 8.06 -2.89 -6.07
C ASP A 222 8.33 -4.37 -5.77
N VAL A 223 7.35 -5.07 -5.19
CA VAL A 223 7.46 -6.51 -4.91
C VAL A 223 7.62 -7.30 -6.21
N LEU A 224 6.86 -6.97 -7.27
CA LEU A 224 7.00 -7.60 -8.58
C LEU A 224 8.42 -7.46 -9.16
N ARG A 225 8.98 -6.26 -9.10
CA ARG A 225 10.34 -5.98 -9.62
C ARG A 225 11.41 -6.65 -8.77
N VAL A 226 11.21 -6.76 -7.45
CA VAL A 226 12.11 -7.54 -6.57
C VAL A 226 12.04 -9.04 -6.87
N LEU A 227 10.86 -9.60 -7.15
CA LEU A 227 10.74 -10.99 -7.61
C LEU A 227 11.46 -11.22 -8.94
N GLN A 228 11.32 -10.29 -9.89
CA GLN A 228 12.04 -10.34 -11.16
C GLN A 228 13.56 -10.25 -10.97
N TRP A 229 14.00 -9.38 -10.07
CA TRP A 229 15.41 -9.25 -9.68
C TRP A 229 15.94 -10.58 -9.13
N MET A 230 15.22 -11.21 -8.19
CA MET A 230 15.59 -12.51 -7.62
C MET A 230 15.70 -13.60 -8.69
N LYS A 231 14.75 -13.63 -9.64
CA LYS A 231 14.78 -14.57 -10.76
C LYS A 231 16.02 -14.38 -11.65
N SER A 232 16.49 -13.15 -11.82
CA SER A 232 17.64 -12.84 -12.69
C SER A 232 18.97 -13.46 -12.26
N PHE A 233 19.06 -13.91 -11.00
CA PHE A 233 20.22 -14.63 -10.48
C PHE A 233 19.89 -16.05 -10.00
N GLY A 234 18.78 -16.63 -10.48
CA GLY A 234 18.51 -18.07 -10.43
C GLY A 234 17.35 -18.51 -9.54
N HIS A 235 16.76 -17.65 -8.72
CA HIS A 235 15.66 -18.06 -7.84
C HIS A 235 14.34 -18.17 -8.61
N GLU A 236 14.01 -19.40 -9.03
CA GLU A 236 12.73 -19.72 -9.70
C GLU A 236 11.66 -20.31 -8.77
N GLN A 237 12.02 -20.59 -7.51
CA GLN A 237 11.10 -21.07 -6.48
C GLN A 237 11.19 -20.18 -5.24
N ILE A 238 10.31 -19.20 -5.15
CA ILE A 238 10.30 -18.19 -4.10
C ILE A 238 9.09 -18.39 -3.21
N GLU A 239 9.32 -18.63 -1.92
CA GLU A 239 8.29 -18.53 -0.89
C GLU A 239 8.16 -17.07 -0.48
N VAL A 240 6.98 -16.50 -0.67
CA VAL A 240 6.69 -15.13 -0.23
C VAL A 240 6.09 -15.17 1.16
N ILE A 241 6.73 -14.51 2.11
CA ILE A 241 6.22 -14.31 3.46
C ILE A 241 5.96 -12.83 3.62
N ALA A 242 4.80 -12.43 4.15
CA ALA A 242 4.48 -11.01 4.26
C ALA A 242 3.70 -10.71 5.52
N SER A 243 3.89 -9.52 6.09
CA SER A 243 3.15 -9.10 7.30
C SER A 243 2.41 -7.79 7.14
N GLY A 244 1.21 -7.68 7.75
CA GLY A 244 0.45 -6.43 7.84
C GLY A 244 0.24 -5.78 6.47
N TRP A 245 0.70 -4.53 6.33
CA TRP A 245 0.66 -3.78 5.07
C TRP A 245 1.45 -4.44 3.93
N GLY A 246 2.56 -5.11 4.25
CA GLY A 246 3.33 -5.91 3.32
C GLY A 246 2.51 -7.07 2.74
N ALA A 247 1.59 -7.65 3.52
CA ALA A 247 0.72 -8.73 3.06
C ALA A 247 -0.24 -8.28 1.95
N ILE A 248 -0.75 -7.05 2.02
CA ILE A 248 -1.60 -6.45 0.99
C ILE A 248 -0.79 -6.28 -0.31
N SER A 249 0.38 -5.63 -0.21
CA SER A 249 1.26 -5.38 -1.37
C SER A 249 1.74 -6.68 -2.01
N ALA A 250 2.14 -7.67 -1.20
CA ALA A 250 2.61 -8.97 -1.65
C ALA A 250 1.49 -9.78 -2.32
N SER A 251 0.28 -9.77 -1.77
CA SER A 251 -0.84 -10.53 -2.33
C SER A 251 -1.20 -10.03 -3.73
N LEU A 252 -1.29 -8.71 -3.92
CA LEU A 252 -1.53 -8.08 -5.22
C LEU A 252 -0.39 -8.40 -6.20
N ALA A 253 0.86 -8.24 -5.77
CA ALA A 253 2.03 -8.53 -6.58
C ALA A 253 2.11 -10.00 -7.00
N VAL A 254 1.84 -10.94 -6.10
CA VAL A 254 1.92 -12.37 -6.41
C VAL A 254 0.86 -12.76 -7.43
N VAL A 255 -0.37 -12.26 -7.35
CA VAL A 255 -1.40 -12.49 -8.37
C VAL A 255 -0.93 -11.99 -9.74
N LEU A 256 -0.39 -10.77 -9.81
CA LEU A 256 0.16 -10.21 -11.06
C LEU A 256 1.38 -11.02 -11.57
N SER A 257 2.22 -11.54 -10.67
CA SER A 257 3.43 -12.28 -11.04
C SER A 257 3.13 -13.58 -11.80
N GLN A 258 1.96 -14.19 -11.59
CA GLN A 258 1.60 -15.44 -12.25
C GLN A 258 1.49 -15.25 -13.77
N SER A 259 0.90 -14.13 -14.21
CA SER A 259 0.80 -13.80 -15.64
C SER A 259 2.02 -13.07 -16.18
N MET A 260 2.72 -12.26 -15.36
CA MET A 260 3.83 -11.42 -15.82
C MET A 260 5.22 -12.07 -15.75
N LEU A 261 5.46 -12.98 -14.79
CA LEU A 261 6.78 -13.58 -14.53
C LEU A 261 6.83 -15.09 -14.75
N GLY A 262 5.71 -15.71 -15.14
CA GLY A 262 5.64 -17.14 -15.42
C GLY A 262 5.78 -18.03 -14.18
N GLY A 263 5.30 -17.57 -13.01
CA GLY A 263 5.10 -18.41 -11.83
C GLY A 263 6.37 -18.79 -11.04
N CYS A 264 7.16 -17.80 -10.59
CA CYS A 264 8.32 -18.06 -9.71
C CYS A 264 7.95 -18.19 -8.21
N VAL A 265 6.72 -17.87 -7.83
CA VAL A 265 6.26 -17.93 -6.43
C VAL A 265 5.68 -19.32 -6.14
N SER A 266 6.29 -20.05 -5.21
CA SER A 266 5.94 -21.45 -4.91
C SER A 266 4.91 -21.60 -3.79
N SER A 267 4.89 -20.66 -2.84
CA SER A 267 3.94 -20.59 -1.74
C SER A 267 3.87 -19.18 -1.15
N VAL A 268 2.78 -18.87 -0.46
CA VAL A 268 2.60 -17.60 0.23
C VAL A 268 2.20 -17.82 1.70
N THR A 269 2.88 -17.12 2.61
CA THR A 269 2.52 -17.07 4.04
C THR A 269 2.20 -15.63 4.44
N LEU A 270 1.00 -15.37 4.93
CA LEU A 270 0.57 -14.04 5.35
C LEU A 270 0.37 -13.98 6.87
N HIS A 271 1.05 -13.06 7.53
CA HIS A 271 0.97 -12.81 8.97
C HIS A 271 0.28 -11.47 9.26
N ARG A 272 -0.75 -11.43 10.11
CA ARG A 272 -1.55 -10.21 10.35
C ARG A 272 -2.12 -9.62 9.05
N ALA A 273 -2.60 -10.47 8.15
CA ALA A 273 -3.17 -10.03 6.88
C ALA A 273 -4.52 -9.34 7.09
N LEU A 274 -4.80 -8.29 6.32
CA LEU A 274 -6.13 -7.68 6.32
C LEU A 274 -7.16 -8.71 5.81
N LYS A 275 -8.29 -8.87 6.51
CA LYS A 275 -9.32 -9.85 6.11
C LYS A 275 -9.92 -9.53 4.75
N SER A 276 -10.40 -8.30 4.57
CA SER A 276 -10.90 -7.79 3.30
C SER A 276 -10.95 -6.27 3.29
N PHE A 277 -11.01 -5.66 2.10
CA PHE A 277 -11.39 -4.25 1.97
C PHE A 277 -12.86 -4.05 2.35
N HIS A 278 -13.70 -5.05 2.11
CA HIS A 278 -15.11 -4.98 2.48
C HIS A 278 -15.29 -4.84 3.99
N SER A 279 -14.53 -5.56 4.82
CA SER A 279 -14.63 -5.43 6.28
C SER A 279 -14.28 -4.03 6.76
N LEU A 280 -13.29 -3.38 6.15
CA LEU A 280 -12.95 -1.97 6.45
C LEU A 280 -14.09 -1.02 6.07
N ALA A 281 -14.75 -1.25 4.93
CA ALA A 281 -15.79 -0.34 4.43
C ALA A 281 -17.10 -0.41 5.22
N ILE A 282 -17.35 -1.50 5.95
CA ILE A 282 -18.58 -1.67 6.75
C ILE A 282 -18.42 -1.29 8.22
N ASP A 283 -17.17 -1.21 8.70
CA ASP A 283 -16.82 -0.75 10.05
C ASP A 283 -16.66 0.77 10.10
N GLU A 284 -17.07 1.37 11.22
CA GLU A 284 -16.96 2.82 11.44
C GLU A 284 -15.56 3.23 11.88
N ASP A 285 -14.92 2.35 12.66
CA ASP A 285 -13.58 2.52 13.20
C ASP A 285 -12.62 1.51 12.56
N TYR A 286 -11.58 2.01 11.90
CA TYR A 286 -10.50 1.19 11.37
C TYR A 286 -9.16 1.92 11.47
N ASP A 287 -8.09 1.14 11.56
CA ASP A 287 -6.70 1.64 11.59
C ASP A 287 -5.98 1.16 10.32
N MET A 288 -6.23 1.86 9.21
CA MET A 288 -5.61 1.57 7.91
C MET A 288 -5.22 2.87 7.21
N PRO A 289 -3.93 3.07 6.88
CA PRO A 289 -3.51 4.28 6.18
C PRO A 289 -4.00 4.30 4.74
N LEU A 290 -4.27 5.52 4.24
CA LEU A 290 -4.72 5.77 2.86
C LEU A 290 -3.78 5.14 1.81
N ALA A 291 -2.48 5.01 2.13
CA ALA A 291 -1.49 4.39 1.25
C ALA A 291 -1.79 2.94 0.86
N PHE A 292 -2.67 2.25 1.60
CA PHE A 292 -3.08 0.86 1.36
C PHE A 292 -4.57 0.72 1.07
N LEU A 293 -5.28 1.84 0.82
CA LEU A 293 -6.70 1.86 0.47
C LEU A 293 -6.88 2.18 -1.02
N PRO A 294 -7.13 1.17 -1.87
CA PRO A 294 -7.35 1.39 -3.30
C PRO A 294 -8.74 1.98 -3.57
N LEU A 295 -8.78 2.99 -4.44
CA LEU A 295 -10.02 3.62 -4.87
C LEU A 295 -10.91 2.65 -5.65
N ASP A 296 -12.21 2.66 -5.36
CA ASP A 296 -13.25 1.87 -6.07
C ASP A 296 -13.04 0.34 -6.08
N VAL A 297 -12.10 -0.20 -5.30
CA VAL A 297 -11.73 -1.63 -5.37
C VAL A 297 -12.93 -2.59 -5.28
N LEU A 298 -13.88 -2.30 -4.38
CA LEU A 298 -15.03 -3.16 -4.12
C LEU A 298 -16.01 -3.27 -5.29
N SER A 299 -15.95 -2.36 -6.25
CA SER A 299 -16.70 -2.47 -7.50
C SER A 299 -16.12 -3.53 -8.44
N HIS A 300 -14.87 -3.95 -8.23
CA HIS A 300 -14.12 -4.85 -9.13
C HIS A 300 -13.72 -6.17 -8.46
N PHE A 301 -13.09 -6.12 -7.28
CA PHE A 301 -12.62 -7.29 -6.53
C PHE A 301 -12.43 -6.97 -5.03
N ASP A 302 -12.04 -7.96 -4.24
CA ASP A 302 -11.66 -7.81 -2.83
C ASP A 302 -10.44 -8.70 -2.49
N LEU A 303 -9.81 -8.49 -1.33
CA LEU A 303 -8.63 -9.28 -0.93
C LEU A 303 -8.88 -10.79 -0.86
N PRO A 304 -10.06 -11.30 -0.42
CA PRO A 304 -10.35 -12.72 -0.49
C PRO A 304 -10.26 -13.30 -1.91
N ASP A 305 -10.61 -12.52 -2.95
CA ASP A 305 -10.44 -12.94 -4.34
C ASP A 305 -8.94 -13.09 -4.68
N CYS A 306 -8.10 -12.18 -4.19
CA CYS A 306 -6.64 -12.29 -4.29
C CYS A 306 -6.12 -13.52 -3.54
N TYR A 307 -6.54 -13.73 -2.30
CA TYR A 307 -6.10 -14.85 -1.47
C TYR A 307 -6.41 -16.21 -2.10
N ALA A 308 -7.59 -16.35 -2.69
CA ALA A 308 -7.98 -17.55 -3.42
C ALA A 308 -7.09 -17.84 -4.64
N ALA A 309 -6.47 -16.81 -5.23
CA ALA A 309 -5.57 -16.93 -6.37
C ALA A 309 -4.10 -17.18 -5.96
N LEU A 310 -3.75 -17.13 -4.67
CA LEU A 310 -2.36 -17.32 -4.22
C LEU A 310 -1.97 -18.80 -4.17
N PRO A 311 -0.73 -19.15 -4.59
CA PRO A 311 -0.26 -20.53 -4.52
C PRO A 311 -0.01 -20.94 -3.07
N LYS A 312 -0.56 -22.09 -2.66
CA LYS A 312 -0.32 -22.74 -1.35
C LYS A 312 -0.37 -21.75 -0.17
N LEU A 313 -1.42 -20.94 -0.13
CA LEU A 313 -1.58 -19.90 0.89
C LEU A 313 -1.66 -20.49 2.30
N THR A 314 -0.87 -19.93 3.21
CA THR A 314 -1.00 -20.11 4.66
C THR A 314 -1.25 -18.75 5.32
N GLN A 315 -2.30 -18.64 6.12
CA GLN A 315 -2.56 -17.45 6.92
C GLN A 315 -2.27 -17.74 8.39
N ILE A 316 -1.50 -16.85 9.02
CA ILE A 316 -1.13 -16.93 10.44
C ILE A 316 -1.78 -15.75 11.14
N GLU A 317 -2.73 -16.05 12.02
CA GLU A 317 -3.32 -15.09 12.94
C GLU A 317 -2.46 -15.04 14.21
N SER A 318 -2.20 -13.83 14.71
CA SER A 318 -1.58 -13.58 16.02
C SER A 318 -2.65 -13.30 17.06
#